data_AF-A0A7I8JXF0-F1
#
_entry.id   AF-A0A7I8JXF0-F1
#
_cell.length_a   1.000
_cell.length_b   1.000
_cell.length_c   1.000
_cell.angle_alpha   90.00
_cell.angle_beta   90.00
_cell.angle_gamma   90.00
#
_symmetry.space_group_name_H-M   'P 1'
#
loop_
_entity.id
_entity.type
_entity.pdbx_description
1 polymer ?
#
loop_
_entity_poly.entity_id
_entity_poly.type
_entity_poly.pdbx_seq_one_letter_code
_entity_poly.pdbx_strand_id
1 'polypeptide(L)'
;MGACHSRSSGRAASTAPATGDGGGSGGGGGGGGCEMEYTAEIRSYETACRFDQDLQSFDDDLRRRTGGVIAALAKTGQTELLSFYSLEEVVTCLLDTNKEAFTVILKSKKDIWKNPHLLSLVEQYFKNSLQTLDLCAALETCLNKVRRSQVVIQHAIDRFDEEDEEDDDLDEKEEEEEGSKIHTRFGKTLEYLRDFRAGGDPFKEFFAVFNKVRDNQLSMLAALDSQMKKLNRKMKSVEAWTKISNVIFASTFAALLICGVVTAAVAAPPVAAAMAAAMSASLGTAGSWVNSLWKKYKETLQQQQDLVKAMNMGTFKAFHELENIRLLVERLEIEIGSVMTAADIAIKDEEAVRIVVDDVKKNLGVFTEGAENLRRHVERCTKDVTRARAVVLQKIIGHPG
;
A
#
# COMPACT_ATOMS: atom_id res chain seq x y z
N MET A 1 -40.98 -7.78 -33.02
CA MET A 1 -41.24 -7.25 -34.39
C MET A 1 -40.03 -7.60 -35.26
N GLY A 2 -40.30 -8.25 -36.42
CA GLY A 2 -39.45 -8.60 -37.60
C GLY A 2 -37.92 -8.64 -37.48
N ALA A 3 -37.25 -9.78 -37.73
CA ALA A 3 -36.87 -10.33 -39.06
C ALA A 3 -35.95 -9.36 -39.86
N CYS A 4 -34.75 -9.70 -40.33
CA CYS A 4 -34.43 -10.81 -41.24
C CYS A 4 -32.95 -11.25 -41.17
N HIS A 5 -32.75 -12.53 -41.46
CA HIS A 5 -31.50 -13.20 -41.84
C HIS A 5 -31.03 -12.79 -43.26
N SER A 6 -29.73 -12.95 -43.52
CA SER A 6 -29.26 -13.68 -44.72
C SER A 6 -27.84 -14.24 -44.55
N ARG A 7 -27.71 -15.52 -44.90
CA ARG A 7 -26.50 -16.36 -45.00
C ARG A 7 -25.96 -16.34 -46.44
N SER A 8 -24.65 -16.53 -46.60
CA SER A 8 -24.02 -17.42 -47.62
C SER A 8 -22.55 -17.62 -47.21
N SER A 9 -22.03 -18.80 -46.80
CA SER A 9 -21.84 -20.09 -47.49
C SER A 9 -20.90 -20.06 -48.71
N GLY A 10 -19.71 -20.65 -48.55
CA GLY A 10 -18.79 -21.06 -49.63
C GLY A 10 -17.65 -21.95 -49.12
N ARG A 11 -17.78 -23.27 -49.34
CA ARG A 11 -16.82 -24.40 -49.10
C ARG A 11 -15.60 -24.30 -50.04
N ALA A 12 -14.35 -24.54 -49.61
CA ALA A 12 -13.59 -25.81 -49.40
C ALA A 12 -12.74 -26.28 -50.61
N ALA A 13 -11.43 -26.53 -50.38
CA ALA A 13 -10.54 -27.55 -50.99
C ALA A 13 -9.11 -27.34 -50.40
N SER A 14 -8.61 -28.16 -49.48
CA SER A 14 -7.93 -29.46 -49.65
C SER A 14 -6.72 -29.45 -50.59
N THR A 15 -5.52 -29.66 -50.05
CA THR A 15 -4.45 -30.51 -50.62
C THR A 15 -3.30 -30.68 -49.60
N ALA A 16 -3.04 -31.92 -49.22
CA ALA A 16 -1.74 -32.45 -48.79
C ALA A 16 -1.28 -33.48 -49.84
N PRO A 17 0.03 -33.78 -49.96
CA PRO A 17 0.57 -35.06 -49.43
C PRO A 17 1.90 -34.84 -48.65
N ALA A 18 2.18 -35.55 -47.54
CA ALA A 18 2.88 -36.86 -47.41
C ALA A 18 4.30 -36.86 -48.04
N THR A 19 5.41 -37.34 -47.47
CA THR A 19 5.75 -38.17 -46.29
C THR A 19 7.29 -38.19 -46.22
N GLY A 20 7.89 -38.38 -45.03
CA GLY A 20 9.33 -38.59 -44.88
C GLY A 20 9.74 -38.78 -43.43
N ASP A 21 9.64 -40.04 -43.00
CA ASP A 21 9.85 -40.59 -41.66
C ASP A 21 11.34 -40.66 -41.25
N GLY A 22 11.62 -40.72 -39.95
CA GLY A 22 12.95 -41.07 -39.43
C GLY A 22 13.30 -40.58 -38.01
N GLY A 23 13.00 -41.44 -37.02
CA GLY A 23 13.45 -41.53 -35.60
C GLY A 23 14.43 -40.50 -35.02
N GLY A 24 14.27 -40.00 -33.80
CA GLY A 24 13.92 -40.72 -32.57
C GLY A 24 15.14 -40.71 -31.63
N SER A 25 15.09 -39.94 -30.54
CA SER A 25 15.66 -40.29 -29.23
C SER A 25 15.40 -39.16 -28.24
N GLY A 26 14.98 -39.53 -27.02
CA GLY A 26 14.51 -38.62 -25.99
C GLY A 26 15.61 -37.91 -25.18
N GLY A 27 15.14 -37.21 -24.15
CA GLY A 27 15.99 -36.59 -23.14
C GLY A 27 15.34 -35.32 -22.62
N GLY A 28 14.79 -35.39 -21.40
CA GLY A 28 14.10 -34.30 -20.74
C GLY A 28 14.98 -33.08 -20.47
N GLY A 29 14.33 -31.96 -20.13
CA GLY A 29 15.03 -30.74 -19.73
C GLY A 29 14.26 -29.44 -19.95
N GLY A 30 12.92 -29.45 -19.94
CA GLY A 30 12.13 -28.22 -19.93
C GLY A 30 12.05 -27.62 -18.53
N GLY A 31 13.18 -27.18 -17.98
CA GLY A 31 13.27 -26.59 -16.64
C GLY A 31 14.42 -25.59 -16.44
N GLY A 32 15.47 -25.64 -17.26
CA GLY A 32 16.70 -24.86 -17.03
C GLY A 32 16.68 -23.39 -17.48
N GLY A 33 15.60 -22.91 -18.13
CA GLY A 33 15.51 -21.54 -18.64
C GLY A 33 15.37 -20.50 -17.53
N CYS A 34 14.39 -20.68 -16.64
CA CYS A 34 14.14 -19.74 -15.53
C CYS A 34 15.22 -19.81 -14.44
N GLU A 35 15.82 -20.98 -14.20
CA GLU A 35 16.79 -21.18 -13.10
C GLU A 35 18.18 -20.60 -13.42
N MET A 36 18.60 -20.64 -14.69
CA MET A 36 19.84 -19.98 -15.14
C MET A 36 19.73 -18.45 -15.21
N GLU A 37 18.56 -17.91 -15.55
CA GLU A 37 18.32 -16.46 -15.60
C GLU A 37 18.35 -15.85 -14.19
N TYR A 38 17.70 -16.50 -13.22
CA TYR A 38 17.68 -16.07 -11.82
C TYR A 38 19.08 -16.11 -11.16
N THR A 39 19.88 -17.14 -11.45
CA THR A 39 21.25 -17.26 -10.90
C THR A 39 22.23 -16.26 -11.50
N ALA A 40 22.03 -15.85 -12.75
CA ALA A 40 22.82 -14.80 -13.39
C ALA A 40 22.50 -13.41 -12.80
N GLU A 41 21.22 -13.10 -12.59
CA GLU A 41 20.79 -11.85 -11.95
C GLU A 41 21.31 -11.71 -10.51
N ILE A 42 21.26 -12.80 -9.72
CA ILE A 42 21.79 -12.81 -8.35
C ILE A 42 23.31 -12.54 -8.34
N ARG A 43 24.08 -13.18 -9.23
CA ARG A 43 25.54 -12.95 -9.32
C ARG A 43 25.87 -11.52 -9.76
N SER A 44 25.06 -10.96 -10.66
CA SER A 44 25.18 -9.55 -11.08
C SER A 44 24.95 -8.61 -9.91
N TYR A 45 23.89 -8.85 -9.12
CA TYR A 45 23.59 -8.09 -7.91
C TYR A 45 24.69 -8.21 -6.83
N GLU A 46 25.17 -9.42 -6.54
CA GLU A 46 26.27 -9.64 -5.58
C GLU A 46 27.56 -8.94 -6.01
N THR A 47 27.81 -8.88 -7.32
CA THR A 47 28.96 -8.15 -7.87
C THR A 47 28.78 -6.64 -7.68
N ALA A 48 27.58 -6.10 -7.96
CA ALA A 48 27.27 -4.68 -7.75
C ALA A 48 27.43 -4.25 -6.29
N CYS A 49 27.03 -5.10 -5.33
CA CYS A 49 27.19 -4.84 -3.89
C CYS A 49 28.65 -4.69 -3.46
N ARG A 50 29.62 -5.22 -4.22
CA ARG A 50 31.06 -5.06 -3.90
C ARG A 50 31.62 -3.69 -4.28
N PHE A 51 30.93 -2.96 -5.15
CA PHE A 51 31.42 -1.71 -5.73
C PHE A 51 30.60 -0.48 -5.31
N ASP A 52 29.40 -0.67 -4.77
CA ASP A 52 28.53 0.40 -4.28
C ASP A 52 28.28 0.24 -2.77
N GLN A 53 28.77 1.19 -1.98
CA GLN A 53 28.69 1.16 -0.52
C GLN A 53 27.25 1.27 0.00
N ASP A 54 26.38 2.03 -0.69
CA ASP A 54 24.97 2.14 -0.31
C ASP A 54 24.27 0.80 -0.59
N LEU A 55 24.59 0.17 -1.74
CA LEU A 55 24.03 -1.13 -2.12
C LEU A 55 24.51 -2.27 -1.21
N GLN A 56 25.77 -2.22 -0.77
CA GLN A 56 26.34 -3.15 0.20
C GLN A 56 25.61 -3.08 1.54
N SER A 57 25.43 -1.86 2.07
CA SER A 57 24.74 -1.65 3.35
C SER A 57 23.29 -2.16 3.31
N PHE A 58 22.61 -1.97 2.17
CA PHE A 58 21.27 -2.48 1.94
C PHE A 58 21.22 -4.02 1.90
N ASP A 59 22.17 -4.68 1.21
CA ASP A 59 22.23 -6.16 1.16
C ASP A 59 22.46 -6.76 2.56
N ASP A 60 23.37 -6.18 3.34
CA ASP A 60 23.65 -6.62 4.71
C ASP A 60 22.39 -6.53 5.60
N ASP A 61 21.67 -5.41 5.55
CA ASP A 61 20.43 -5.23 6.30
C ASP A 61 19.29 -6.11 5.79
N LEU A 62 19.20 -6.34 4.48
CA LEU A 62 18.23 -7.25 3.87
C LEU A 62 18.44 -8.70 4.33
N ARG A 63 19.69 -9.20 4.25
CA ARG A 63 20.08 -10.54 4.70
C ARG A 63 19.80 -10.73 6.19
N ARG A 64 20.17 -9.73 7.01
CA ARG A 64 19.94 -9.75 8.46
C ARG A 64 18.44 -9.86 8.80
N ARG A 65 17.59 -9.02 8.20
CA ARG A 65 16.14 -9.00 8.48
C ARG A 65 15.44 -10.26 7.97
N THR A 66 15.78 -10.71 6.76
CA THR A 66 15.24 -11.94 6.18
C THR A 66 15.62 -13.15 7.04
N GLY A 67 16.85 -13.20 7.55
CA GLY A 67 17.29 -14.21 8.51
C GLY A 67 16.48 -14.20 9.82
N GLY A 68 16.16 -13.01 10.35
CA GLY A 68 15.30 -12.85 11.53
C GLY A 68 13.89 -13.43 11.32
N VAL A 69 13.23 -13.04 10.22
CA VAL A 69 11.90 -13.54 9.85
C VAL A 69 11.89 -15.05 9.67
N ILE A 70 12.90 -15.62 8.99
CA ILE A 70 13.02 -17.07 8.81
C ILE A 70 13.15 -17.77 10.17
N ALA A 71 13.97 -17.24 11.09
CA ALA A 71 14.12 -17.81 12.42
C ALA A 71 12.83 -17.74 13.24
N ALA A 72 12.06 -16.66 13.12
CA ALA A 72 10.76 -16.52 13.75
C ALA A 72 9.71 -17.47 13.19
N LEU A 73 9.66 -17.64 11.86
CA LEU A 73 8.77 -18.60 11.20
C LEU A 73 9.13 -20.05 11.55
N ALA A 74 10.42 -20.37 11.65
CA ALA A 74 10.89 -21.70 12.03
C ALA A 74 10.50 -22.09 13.46
N LYS A 75 10.44 -21.12 14.38
CA LYS A 75 9.96 -21.35 15.76
C LYS A 75 8.46 -21.66 15.83
N THR A 76 7.67 -21.20 14.85
CA THR A 76 6.22 -21.40 14.76
C THR A 76 5.84 -22.74 14.12
N GLY A 77 6.80 -23.47 13.55
CA GLY A 77 6.60 -24.73 12.81
C GLY A 77 6.08 -25.94 13.58
N GLN A 78 5.51 -25.76 14.78
CA GLN A 78 4.85 -26.82 15.55
C GLN A 78 3.31 -26.67 15.64
N THR A 79 2.72 -25.63 15.04
CA THR A 79 1.25 -25.44 14.99
C THR A 79 0.79 -24.99 13.60
N GLU A 80 -0.30 -25.56 13.07
CA GLU A 80 -0.85 -25.34 11.71
C GLU A 80 -1.33 -23.90 11.41
N LEU A 81 -1.19 -22.96 12.34
CA LEU A 81 -1.57 -21.56 12.16
C LEU A 81 -0.35 -20.67 12.40
N LEU A 82 -0.01 -19.82 11.42
CA LEU A 82 0.98 -18.77 11.60
C LEU A 82 0.57 -17.91 12.81
N SER A 83 1.44 -17.85 13.82
CA SER A 83 1.20 -16.99 14.98
C SER A 83 1.14 -15.52 14.55
N PHE A 84 0.31 -14.73 15.25
CA PHE A 84 0.17 -13.29 15.01
C PHE A 84 1.52 -12.55 15.03
N TYR A 85 2.43 -12.95 15.93
CA TYR A 85 3.79 -12.43 16.02
C TYR A 85 4.61 -12.68 14.73
N SER A 86 4.48 -13.86 14.12
CA SER A 86 5.18 -14.16 12.86
C SER A 86 4.67 -13.30 11.69
N LEU A 87 3.39 -12.91 11.68
CA LEU A 87 2.84 -12.02 10.65
C LEU A 87 3.31 -10.58 10.84
N GLU A 88 3.33 -10.08 12.07
CA GLU A 88 3.85 -8.76 12.43
C GLU A 88 5.32 -8.61 11.99
N GLU A 89 6.14 -9.64 12.23
CA GLU A 89 7.57 -9.64 11.88
C GLU A 89 7.81 -9.66 10.36
N VAL A 90 7.00 -10.43 9.62
CA VAL A 90 7.01 -10.44 8.15
C VAL A 90 6.61 -9.07 7.59
N VAL A 91 5.54 -8.47 8.13
CA VAL A 91 5.07 -7.16 7.69
C VAL A 91 6.11 -6.08 7.97
N THR A 92 6.71 -6.09 9.17
CA THR A 92 7.77 -5.14 9.55
C THR A 92 8.99 -5.26 8.64
N CYS A 93 9.44 -6.49 8.37
CA CYS A 93 10.55 -6.74 7.45
C CYS A 93 10.27 -6.21 6.04
N LEU A 94 9.05 -6.44 5.51
CA LEU A 94 8.65 -5.92 4.20
C LEU A 94 8.60 -4.38 4.17
N LEU A 95 8.17 -3.75 5.26
CA LEU A 95 8.10 -2.30 5.39
C LEU A 95 9.47 -1.65 5.43
N ASP A 96 10.37 -2.19 6.26
CA ASP A 96 11.73 -1.67 6.41
C ASP A 96 12.55 -1.88 5.13
N THR A 97 12.42 -3.06 4.52
CA THR A 97 13.07 -3.35 3.23
C THR A 97 12.58 -2.39 2.14
N ASN A 98 11.27 -2.14 2.07
CA ASN A 98 10.72 -1.15 1.12
C ASN A 98 11.20 0.27 1.39
N LYS A 99 11.40 0.65 2.66
CA LYS A 99 11.89 1.97 3.04
C LYS A 99 13.33 2.17 2.59
N GLU A 100 14.23 1.22 2.86
CA GLU A 100 15.63 1.34 2.47
C GLU A 100 15.83 1.18 0.96
N ALA A 101 15.12 0.25 0.32
CA ALA A 101 15.14 0.11 -1.13
C ALA A 101 14.74 1.44 -1.81
N PHE A 102 13.69 2.08 -1.30
CA PHE A 102 13.30 3.42 -1.75
C PHE A 102 14.41 4.45 -1.55
N THR A 103 15.05 4.49 -0.38
CA THR A 103 16.16 5.43 -0.11
C THR A 103 17.33 5.24 -1.07
N VAL A 104 17.77 4.00 -1.30
CA VAL A 104 18.86 3.68 -2.24
C VAL A 104 18.46 4.09 -3.65
N ILE A 105 17.29 3.66 -4.13
CA ILE A 105 16.81 3.97 -5.49
C ILE A 105 16.72 5.48 -5.72
N LEU A 106 16.25 6.24 -4.74
CA LEU A 106 16.05 7.67 -4.88
C LEU A 106 17.38 8.44 -4.86
N LYS A 107 18.34 7.97 -4.05
CA LYS A 107 19.73 8.50 -4.03
C LYS A 107 20.43 8.22 -5.36
N SER A 108 20.33 7.00 -5.90
CA SER A 108 20.94 6.62 -7.18
C SER A 108 20.28 7.27 -8.40
N LYS A 109 18.99 7.61 -8.34
CA LYS A 109 18.24 8.23 -9.47
C LYS A 109 18.06 9.74 -9.35
N LYS A 110 18.65 10.43 -8.36
CA LYS A 110 18.38 11.87 -8.11
C LYS A 110 18.66 12.77 -9.33
N ASP A 111 19.71 12.47 -10.09
CA ASP A 111 20.10 13.21 -11.30
C ASP A 111 19.25 12.86 -12.54
N ILE A 112 18.47 11.77 -12.46
CA ILE A 112 17.67 11.21 -13.57
C ILE A 112 16.26 11.80 -13.59
N TRP A 113 15.74 12.27 -12.45
CA TRP A 113 14.42 12.88 -12.36
C TRP A 113 14.39 14.28 -12.99
N LYS A 114 14.16 14.35 -14.30
CA LYS A 114 13.94 15.59 -15.09
C LYS A 114 12.75 16.46 -14.63
N ASN A 115 12.05 16.08 -13.55
CA ASN A 115 10.92 16.80 -12.96
C ASN A 115 11.06 16.85 -11.41
N PRO A 116 11.71 17.90 -10.85
CA PRO A 116 11.99 17.98 -9.41
C PRO A 116 10.72 18.04 -8.54
N HIS A 117 9.62 18.59 -9.06
CA HIS A 117 8.35 18.57 -8.35
C HIS A 117 7.79 17.15 -8.21
N LEU A 118 7.93 16.31 -9.24
CA LEU A 118 7.46 14.92 -9.15
C LEU A 118 8.29 14.13 -8.15
N LEU A 119 9.60 14.36 -8.08
CA LEU A 119 10.47 13.77 -7.08
C LEU A 119 10.04 14.13 -5.65
N SER A 120 9.80 15.42 -5.39
CA SER A 120 9.31 15.89 -4.09
C SER A 120 7.97 15.26 -3.69
N LEU A 121 7.05 15.07 -4.65
CA LEU A 121 5.80 14.34 -4.41
C LEU A 121 6.05 12.88 -4.04
N VAL A 122 6.95 12.21 -4.75
CA VAL A 122 7.32 10.82 -4.45
C VAL A 122 7.89 10.71 -3.03
N GLU A 123 8.83 11.59 -2.65
CA GLU A 123 9.36 11.65 -1.29
C GLU A 123 8.26 11.87 -0.24
N GLN A 124 7.36 12.82 -0.48
CA GLN A 124 6.23 13.10 0.40
C GLN A 124 5.27 11.91 0.51
N TYR A 125 4.99 11.21 -0.59
CA TYR A 125 4.17 9.99 -0.59
C TYR A 125 4.76 8.90 0.32
N PHE A 126 6.06 8.60 0.17
CA PHE A 126 6.71 7.57 0.97
C PHE A 126 6.84 7.96 2.44
N LYS A 127 7.02 9.26 2.73
CA LYS A 127 6.99 9.78 4.09
C LYS A 127 5.61 9.66 4.72
N ASN A 128 4.56 10.11 4.03
CA ASN A 128 3.19 10.06 4.55
C ASN A 128 2.70 8.62 4.75
N SER A 129 3.04 7.71 3.83
CA SER A 129 2.73 6.30 3.99
C SER A 129 3.45 5.67 5.19
N LEU A 130 4.70 6.05 5.47
CA LEU A 130 5.39 5.60 6.68
C LEU A 130 4.68 6.10 7.95
N GLN A 131 4.30 7.37 7.99
CA GLN A 131 3.55 7.93 9.12
C GLN A 131 2.19 7.24 9.34
N THR A 132 1.53 6.78 8.28
CA THR A 132 0.30 5.99 8.41
C THR A 132 0.57 4.61 9.01
N LEU A 133 1.71 3.99 8.70
CA LEU A 133 2.11 2.71 9.30
C LEU A 133 2.49 2.88 10.78
N ASP A 134 3.23 3.94 11.12
CA ASP A 134 3.56 4.28 12.51
C ASP A 134 2.28 4.49 13.34
N LEU A 135 1.27 5.15 12.77
CA LEU A 135 -0.04 5.31 13.38
C LEU A 135 -0.76 3.97 13.57
N CYS A 136 -0.69 3.05 12.60
CA CYS A 136 -1.27 1.71 12.72
C CYS A 136 -0.60 0.94 13.88
N ALA A 137 0.73 0.99 14.01
CA ALA A 137 1.45 0.36 15.11
C ALA A 137 1.11 0.99 16.48
N ALA A 138 0.96 2.31 16.53
CA ALA A 138 0.49 3.00 17.72
C ALA A 138 -0.93 2.54 18.12
N LEU A 139 -1.81 2.36 17.14
CA LEU A 139 -3.17 1.86 17.35
C LEU A 139 -3.20 0.40 17.81
N GLU A 140 -2.32 -0.46 17.31
CA GLU A 140 -2.16 -1.82 17.83
C GLU A 140 -1.74 -1.82 19.29
N THR A 141 -0.87 -0.88 19.69
CA THR A 141 -0.50 -0.70 21.10
C THR A 141 -1.70 -0.30 21.95
N CYS A 142 -2.57 0.62 21.46
CA CYS A 142 -3.83 0.96 22.12
C CYS A 142 -4.77 -0.24 22.23
N LEU A 143 -4.92 -1.03 21.15
CA LEU A 143 -5.75 -2.24 21.13
C LEU A 143 -5.24 -3.33 22.08
N ASN A 144 -3.93 -3.39 22.32
CA ASN A 144 -3.36 -4.30 23.31
C ASN A 144 -3.65 -3.84 24.75
N LYS A 145 -3.71 -2.52 25.00
CA LYS A 145 -4.20 -1.99 26.29
C LYS A 145 -5.68 -2.33 26.50
N VAL A 146 -6.50 -2.10 25.47
CA VAL A 146 -7.92 -2.51 25.43
C VAL A 146 -8.09 -3.98 25.79
N ARG A 147 -7.31 -4.88 25.17
CA ARG A 147 -7.36 -6.32 25.47
C ARG A 147 -6.99 -6.63 26.91
N ARG A 148 -6.01 -5.95 27.50
CA ARG A 148 -5.69 -6.11 28.93
C ARG A 148 -6.85 -5.69 29.81
N SER A 149 -7.49 -4.55 29.49
CA SER A 149 -8.70 -4.10 30.19
C SER A 149 -9.84 -5.11 30.09
N GLN A 150 -10.05 -5.75 28.94
CA GLN A 150 -11.04 -6.83 28.77
C GLN A 150 -10.80 -7.96 29.76
N VAL A 151 -9.54 -8.41 29.89
CA VAL A 151 -9.18 -9.49 30.81
C VAL A 151 -9.46 -9.08 32.25
N VAL A 152 -9.12 -7.86 32.66
CA VAL A 152 -9.39 -7.36 34.02
C VAL A 152 -10.89 -7.31 34.30
N ILE A 153 -11.69 -6.80 33.35
CA ILE A 153 -13.15 -6.77 33.49
C ILE A 153 -13.73 -8.19 33.58
N GLN A 154 -13.26 -9.12 32.75
CA GLN A 154 -13.72 -10.51 32.81
C GLN A 154 -13.44 -11.13 34.18
N HIS A 155 -12.25 -10.89 34.75
CA HIS A 155 -11.94 -11.35 36.10
C HIS A 155 -12.84 -10.71 37.15
N ALA A 156 -13.22 -9.44 37.00
CA ALA A 156 -14.19 -8.79 37.88
C ALA A 156 -15.56 -9.48 37.82
N ILE A 157 -16.02 -9.83 36.62
CA ILE A 157 -17.30 -10.55 36.42
C ILE A 157 -17.23 -11.95 37.02
N ASP A 158 -16.16 -12.70 36.76
CA ASP A 158 -15.99 -14.06 37.27
C ASP A 158 -15.95 -14.06 38.81
N ARG A 159 -15.30 -13.06 39.43
CA ARG A 159 -15.28 -12.91 40.89
C ARG A 159 -16.61 -12.45 41.45
N PHE A 160 -17.35 -11.63 40.73
CA PHE A 160 -18.69 -11.25 41.14
C PHE A 160 -19.60 -12.48 41.14
N ASP A 161 -19.59 -13.29 40.08
CA ASP A 161 -20.40 -14.50 39.99
C ASP A 161 -20.07 -15.47 41.16
N GLU A 162 -18.79 -15.60 41.56
CA GLU A 162 -18.38 -16.36 42.76
C GLU A 162 -18.86 -15.72 44.10
N GLU A 163 -18.61 -14.42 44.29
CA GLU A 163 -18.96 -13.68 45.52
C GLU A 163 -20.48 -13.55 45.72
N ASP A 164 -21.25 -13.58 44.62
CA ASP A 164 -22.71 -13.51 44.67
C ASP A 164 -23.36 -14.86 45.00
N GLU A 165 -22.81 -15.97 44.50
CA GLU A 165 -23.23 -17.33 44.86
C GLU A 165 -22.92 -17.65 46.34
N GLU A 166 -21.75 -17.22 46.85
CA GLU A 166 -21.36 -17.42 48.25
C GLU A 166 -22.27 -16.67 49.24
N ASP A 167 -22.88 -15.55 48.84
CA ASP A 167 -23.76 -14.75 49.71
C ASP A 167 -25.20 -15.30 49.73
N ASP A 168 -25.69 -15.88 48.63
CA ASP A 168 -27.01 -16.51 48.58
C ASP A 168 -27.07 -17.83 49.42
N ASP A 169 -25.92 -18.43 49.77
CA ASP A 169 -25.80 -19.59 50.67
C ASP A 169 -25.71 -19.21 52.17
N LEU A 170 -25.54 -17.93 52.50
CA LEU A 170 -25.40 -17.39 53.86
C LEU A 170 -26.71 -16.81 54.43
N ASP A 171 -27.83 -17.50 54.22
CA ASP A 171 -29.00 -17.25 55.06
C ASP A 171 -28.74 -17.78 56.49
N GLU A 172 -28.68 -16.84 57.45
CA GLU A 172 -28.91 -16.96 58.91
C GLU A 172 -27.74 -17.01 59.91
N LYS A 173 -26.45 -16.88 59.57
CA LYS A 173 -25.41 -16.85 60.62
C LYS A 173 -24.29 -15.84 60.36
N GLU A 174 -24.45 -14.66 60.95
CA GLU A 174 -23.47 -13.98 61.81
C GLU A 174 -23.77 -12.47 61.82
N GLU A 175 -24.73 -12.08 62.67
CA GLU A 175 -24.66 -10.76 63.28
C GLU A 175 -23.60 -10.83 64.40
N GLU A 176 -22.72 -9.82 64.39
CA GLU A 176 -21.83 -9.40 65.49
C GLU A 176 -20.51 -10.17 65.70
N GLU A 177 -19.45 -9.74 64.99
CA GLU A 177 -18.17 -9.48 65.65
C GLU A 177 -17.65 -8.07 65.34
N GLU A 178 -17.77 -7.18 66.34
CA GLU A 178 -17.12 -5.87 66.38
C GLU A 178 -15.60 -6.03 66.32
N GLY A 179 -14.96 -5.47 65.28
CA GLY A 179 -13.54 -5.08 65.34
C GLY A 179 -12.66 -5.47 64.16
N SER A 180 -13.15 -6.17 63.14
CA SER A 180 -12.35 -6.57 61.98
C SER A 180 -12.84 -5.87 60.71
N LYS A 181 -11.93 -5.62 59.76
CA LYS A 181 -12.13 -4.90 58.48
C LYS A 181 -13.56 -5.01 57.95
N ILE A 182 -14.19 -3.87 57.61
CA ILE A 182 -15.42 -3.82 56.80
C ILE A 182 -15.25 -4.80 55.64
N HIS A 183 -15.89 -5.96 55.74
CA HIS A 183 -15.82 -6.99 54.71
C HIS A 183 -16.86 -6.58 53.68
N THR A 184 -16.41 -5.86 52.65
CA THR A 184 -17.26 -5.56 51.50
C THR A 184 -17.58 -6.90 50.82
N ARG A 185 -18.86 -7.23 50.70
CA ARG A 185 -19.41 -8.42 50.04
C ARG A 185 -18.74 -8.67 48.69
N PHE A 186 -18.47 -7.61 47.93
CA PHE A 186 -17.85 -7.68 46.60
C PHE A 186 -16.38 -7.23 46.58
N GLY A 187 -15.63 -7.54 47.63
CA GLY A 187 -14.29 -6.99 47.85
C GLY A 187 -13.29 -7.22 46.71
N LYS A 188 -13.23 -8.44 46.15
CA LYS A 188 -12.33 -8.76 45.03
C LYS A 188 -12.86 -8.18 43.73
N THR A 189 -14.17 -8.24 43.49
CA THR A 189 -14.81 -7.59 42.32
C THR A 189 -14.43 -6.11 42.25
N LEU A 190 -14.57 -5.39 43.37
CA LEU A 190 -14.23 -3.97 43.45
C LEU A 190 -12.73 -3.70 43.29
N GLU A 191 -11.85 -4.64 43.69
CA GLU A 191 -10.42 -4.55 43.43
C GLU A 191 -10.13 -4.57 41.92
N TYR A 192 -10.67 -5.54 41.18
CA TYR A 192 -10.49 -5.60 39.73
C TYR A 192 -11.10 -4.38 39.00
N LEU A 193 -12.25 -3.86 39.45
CA LEU A 193 -12.83 -2.65 38.88
C LEU A 193 -11.95 -1.41 39.12
N ARG A 194 -11.28 -1.31 40.28
CA ARG A 194 -10.29 -0.24 40.55
C ARG A 194 -9.07 -0.38 39.65
N ASP A 195 -8.58 -1.59 39.42
CA ASP A 195 -7.45 -1.85 38.52
C ASP A 195 -7.78 -1.50 37.08
N PHE A 196 -8.98 -1.87 36.61
CA PHE A 196 -9.49 -1.44 35.30
C PHE A 196 -9.53 0.09 35.20
N ARG A 197 -10.04 0.76 36.23
CA ARG A 197 -10.11 2.23 36.26
C ARG A 197 -8.74 2.88 36.25
N ALA A 198 -7.78 2.33 36.98
CA ALA A 198 -6.40 2.81 37.02
C ALA A 198 -5.70 2.70 35.66
N GLY A 199 -6.14 1.78 34.78
CA GLY A 199 -5.64 1.62 33.42
C GLY A 199 -5.87 2.84 32.51
N GLY A 200 -6.88 3.66 32.81
CA GLY A 200 -7.19 4.90 32.07
C GLY A 200 -7.61 4.68 30.62
N ASP A 201 -7.89 5.79 29.92
CA ASP A 201 -8.30 5.74 28.51
C ASP A 201 -7.12 5.30 27.60
N PRO A 202 -7.26 4.19 26.84
CA PRO A 202 -6.21 3.70 25.96
C PRO A 202 -5.98 4.57 24.71
N PHE A 203 -6.90 5.47 24.34
CA PHE A 203 -6.85 6.27 23.11
C PHE A 203 -6.47 7.75 23.29
N LYS A 204 -6.28 8.21 24.52
CA LYS A 204 -5.96 9.61 24.85
C LYS A 204 -4.91 10.29 23.96
N GLU A 205 -3.84 9.58 23.63
CA GLU A 205 -2.72 10.11 22.82
C GLU A 205 -2.90 9.87 21.31
N PHE A 206 -3.83 8.98 20.92
CA PHE A 206 -4.02 8.55 19.54
C PHE A 206 -4.50 9.68 18.63
N PHE A 207 -5.49 10.46 19.06
CA PHE A 207 -6.13 11.46 18.20
C PHE A 207 -5.20 12.60 17.79
N ALA A 208 -4.24 12.98 18.64
CA ALA A 208 -3.26 14.01 18.30
C ALA A 208 -2.37 13.58 17.13
N VAL A 209 -1.92 12.32 17.15
CA VAL A 209 -1.11 11.73 16.07
C VAL A 209 -1.99 11.47 14.84
N PHE A 210 -3.19 10.93 15.04
CA PHE A 210 -4.15 10.63 13.98
C PHE A 210 -4.47 11.85 13.12
N ASN A 211 -4.85 12.98 13.75
CA ASN A 211 -5.24 14.19 13.02
C ASN A 211 -4.12 14.69 12.11
N LYS A 212 -2.88 14.67 12.60
CA LYS A 212 -1.71 15.06 11.80
C LYS A 212 -1.51 14.14 10.59
N VAL A 213 -1.64 12.82 10.77
CA VAL A 213 -1.51 11.85 9.67
C VAL A 213 -2.63 12.02 8.66
N ARG A 214 -3.89 12.19 9.11
CA ARG A 214 -5.05 12.45 8.27
C ARG A 214 -4.83 13.70 7.41
N ASP A 215 -4.40 14.80 8.02
CA ASP A 215 -4.20 16.08 7.32
C ASP A 215 -3.07 15.97 6.29
N ASN A 216 -2.00 15.20 6.60
CA ASN A 216 -0.93 14.90 5.64
C ASN A 216 -1.44 14.09 4.44
N GLN A 217 -2.31 13.08 4.66
CA GLN A 217 -2.92 12.31 3.57
C GLN A 217 -3.83 13.19 2.68
N LEU A 218 -4.62 14.08 3.30
CA LEU A 218 -5.48 15.01 2.57
C LEU A 218 -4.66 16.01 1.72
N SER A 219 -3.60 16.57 2.31
CA SER A 219 -2.67 17.46 1.59
C SER A 219 -2.01 16.74 0.40
N MET A 220 -1.62 15.48 0.58
CA MET A 220 -1.05 14.65 -0.47
C MET A 220 -2.03 14.42 -1.62
N LEU A 221 -3.30 14.11 -1.33
CA LEU A 221 -4.35 13.96 -2.34
C LEU A 221 -4.51 15.23 -3.19
N ALA A 222 -4.57 16.39 -2.55
CA ALA A 222 -4.69 17.68 -3.24
C ALA A 222 -3.47 17.94 -4.15
N ALA A 223 -2.26 17.64 -3.67
CA ALA A 223 -1.03 17.81 -4.43
C ALA A 223 -0.97 16.86 -5.65
N LEU A 224 -1.39 15.61 -5.48
CA LEU A 224 -1.47 14.62 -6.56
C LEU A 224 -2.51 14.97 -7.62
N ASP A 225 -3.70 15.43 -7.21
CA ASP A 225 -4.75 15.86 -8.14
C ASP A 225 -4.29 17.08 -8.97
N SER A 226 -3.68 18.07 -8.31
CA SER A 226 -3.08 19.24 -8.98
C SER A 226 -2.04 18.82 -10.03
N GLN A 227 -1.17 17.87 -9.68
CA GLN A 227 -0.14 17.38 -10.60
C GLN A 227 -0.71 16.52 -11.73
N MET A 228 -1.73 15.71 -11.47
CA MET A 228 -2.45 14.99 -12.50
C MET A 228 -3.09 15.95 -13.52
N LYS A 229 -3.71 17.04 -13.05
CA LYS A 229 -4.25 18.12 -13.91
C LYS A 229 -3.14 18.78 -14.74
N LYS A 230 -1.98 19.06 -14.14
CA LYS A 230 -0.82 19.65 -14.84
C LYS A 230 -0.29 18.74 -15.94
N LEU A 231 -0.13 17.44 -15.65
CA LEU A 231 0.32 16.44 -16.62
C LEU A 231 -0.69 16.27 -17.76
N ASN A 232 -1.99 16.23 -17.46
CA ASN A 232 -3.05 16.20 -18.47
C ASN A 232 -3.01 17.40 -19.42
N ARG A 233 -2.75 18.62 -18.90
CA ARG A 233 -2.57 19.82 -19.73
C ARG A 233 -1.34 19.71 -20.63
N LYS A 234 -0.20 19.25 -20.10
CA LYS A 234 1.03 19.02 -20.89
C LYS A 234 0.79 18.00 -22.00
N MET A 235 0.09 16.90 -21.70
CA MET A 235 -0.23 15.86 -22.67
C MET A 235 -1.03 16.42 -23.86
N LYS A 236 -2.09 17.18 -23.59
CA LYS A 236 -2.87 17.87 -24.63
C LYS A 236 -2.03 18.84 -25.46
N SER A 237 -1.11 19.56 -24.82
CA SER A 237 -0.20 20.47 -25.50
C SER A 237 0.77 19.74 -26.44
N VAL A 238 1.32 18.60 -26.02
CA VAL A 238 2.18 17.76 -26.87
C VAL A 238 1.45 17.27 -28.09
N GLU A 239 0.19 16.84 -27.95
CA GLU A 239 -0.62 16.39 -29.08
C GLU A 239 -0.89 17.53 -30.08
N ALA A 240 -1.06 18.76 -29.60
CA ALA A 240 -1.17 19.93 -30.46
C ALA A 240 0.17 20.29 -31.14
N TRP A 241 1.27 20.32 -30.39
CA TRP A 241 2.60 20.67 -30.92
C TRP A 241 3.16 19.64 -31.88
N THR A 242 2.83 18.36 -31.72
CA THR A 242 3.19 17.31 -32.69
C THR A 242 2.54 17.60 -34.05
N LYS A 243 1.27 18.01 -34.07
CA LYS A 243 0.57 18.37 -35.32
C LYS A 243 1.18 19.62 -35.95
N ILE A 244 1.41 20.67 -35.16
CA ILE A 244 1.97 21.94 -35.64
C ILE A 244 3.38 21.75 -36.19
N SER A 245 4.26 21.06 -35.47
CA SER A 245 5.65 20.80 -35.91
C SER A 245 5.71 19.97 -37.19
N ASN A 246 4.84 18.97 -37.34
CA ASN A 246 4.74 18.20 -38.58
C ASN A 246 4.29 19.08 -39.76
N VAL A 247 3.33 19.99 -39.56
CA VAL A 247 2.87 20.92 -40.61
C VAL A 247 3.97 21.90 -41.00
N ILE A 248 4.68 22.50 -40.03
CA ILE A 248 5.78 23.44 -40.29
C ILE A 248 6.94 22.73 -41.00
N PHE A 249 7.28 21.53 -40.56
CA PHE A 249 8.34 20.74 -41.18
C PHE A 249 7.98 20.40 -42.63
N ALA A 250 6.77 19.90 -42.89
CA ALA A 250 6.31 19.58 -44.23
C ALA A 250 6.25 20.81 -45.15
N SER A 251 5.79 21.97 -44.65
CA SER A 251 5.69 23.19 -45.45
C SER A 251 7.06 23.79 -45.79
N THR A 252 7.97 23.85 -44.82
CA THR A 252 9.35 24.33 -45.02
C THR A 252 10.09 23.44 -46.00
N PHE A 253 9.93 22.12 -45.86
CA PHE A 253 10.54 21.16 -46.76
C PHE A 253 10.01 21.29 -48.19
N ALA A 254 8.69 21.41 -48.37
CA ALA A 254 8.07 21.62 -49.67
C ALA A 254 8.57 22.91 -50.35
N ALA A 255 8.73 24.01 -49.58
CA ALA A 255 9.27 25.25 -50.11
C ALA A 255 10.73 25.09 -50.59
N LEU A 256 11.59 24.44 -49.81
CA LEU A 256 12.98 24.15 -50.19
C LEU A 256 13.07 23.28 -51.44
N LEU A 257 12.20 22.27 -51.56
CA LEU A 257 12.10 21.43 -52.77
C LEU A 257 11.76 22.27 -54.00
N ILE A 258 10.73 23.10 -53.92
CA ILE A 258 10.27 23.94 -55.03
C ILE A 258 11.39 24.88 -55.46
N CYS A 259 12.04 25.56 -54.52
CA CYS A 259 13.17 26.44 -54.81
C CYS A 259 14.33 25.67 -55.48
N GLY A 260 14.71 24.50 -54.93
CA GLY A 260 15.80 23.69 -55.47
C GLY A 260 15.54 23.18 -56.89
N VAL A 261 14.34 22.67 -57.17
CA VAL A 261 13.95 22.19 -58.50
C VAL A 261 13.94 23.32 -59.52
N VAL A 262 13.41 24.50 -59.16
CA VAL A 262 13.38 25.67 -60.07
C VAL A 262 14.80 26.09 -60.46
N THR A 263 15.72 26.20 -59.50
CA THR A 263 17.12 26.57 -59.80
C THR A 263 17.83 25.51 -60.65
N ALA A 264 17.62 24.22 -60.35
CA ALA A 264 18.24 23.13 -61.10
C ALA A 264 17.67 23.00 -62.52
N ALA A 265 16.37 23.19 -62.72
CA ALA A 265 15.74 23.11 -64.04
C ALA A 265 16.23 24.21 -65.00
N VAL A 266 16.54 25.40 -64.47
CA VAL A 266 17.12 26.50 -65.24
C VAL A 266 18.58 26.22 -65.62
N ALA A 267 19.34 25.51 -64.77
CA ALA A 267 20.76 25.24 -65.00
C ALA A 267 21.04 23.95 -65.79
N ALA A 268 20.32 22.85 -65.51
CA ALA A 268 20.46 21.54 -66.16
C ALA A 268 19.25 20.61 -65.86
N PRO A 269 18.35 20.36 -66.83
CA PRO A 269 17.15 19.55 -66.63
C PRO A 269 17.36 18.12 -66.06
N PRO A 270 18.40 17.36 -66.45
CA PRO A 270 18.64 16.02 -65.89
C PRO A 270 18.99 16.04 -64.39
N VAL A 271 19.61 17.12 -63.92
CA VAL A 271 20.05 17.27 -62.52
C VAL A 271 18.86 17.59 -61.60
N ALA A 272 17.83 18.24 -62.12
CA ALA A 272 16.59 18.53 -61.38
C ALA A 272 15.84 17.26 -60.95
N ALA A 273 15.77 16.26 -61.84
CA ALA A 273 15.14 14.98 -61.54
C ALA A 273 15.90 14.20 -60.45
N ALA A 274 17.24 14.20 -60.50
CA ALA A 274 18.08 13.55 -59.49
C ALA A 274 17.99 14.24 -58.11
N MET A 275 17.96 15.59 -58.07
CA MET A 275 17.79 16.34 -56.83
C MET A 275 16.41 16.14 -56.20
N ALA A 276 15.33 16.12 -57.00
CA ALA A 276 13.99 15.85 -56.50
C ALA A 276 13.87 14.45 -55.86
N ALA A 277 14.51 13.44 -56.46
CA ALA A 277 14.58 12.09 -55.92
C ALA A 277 15.40 12.00 -54.62
N ALA A 278 16.55 12.68 -54.56
CA ALA A 278 17.41 12.68 -53.37
C ALA A 278 16.79 13.41 -52.17
N MET A 279 16.11 14.54 -52.41
CA MET A 279 15.46 15.30 -51.34
C MET A 279 14.16 14.63 -50.88
N SER A 280 13.35 14.04 -51.75
CA SER A 280 12.17 13.28 -51.28
C SER A 280 12.53 12.14 -50.31
N ALA A 281 13.72 11.53 -50.47
CA ALA A 281 14.25 10.55 -49.53
C ALA A 281 14.65 11.14 -48.16
N SER A 282 15.06 12.42 -48.08
CA SER A 282 15.45 13.09 -46.83
C SER A 282 14.27 13.60 -45.99
N LEU A 283 13.09 13.78 -46.59
CA LEU A 283 11.85 14.11 -45.87
C LEU A 283 11.41 12.98 -44.93
N GLY A 284 11.60 11.72 -45.36
CA GLY A 284 11.26 10.53 -44.57
C GLY A 284 12.08 10.40 -43.29
N THR A 285 13.36 10.80 -43.31
CA THR A 285 14.28 10.66 -42.18
C THR A 285 14.11 11.77 -41.14
N ALA A 286 14.00 13.03 -41.57
CA ALA A 286 13.88 14.16 -40.65
C ALA A 286 12.46 14.29 -40.05
N GLY A 287 11.40 13.95 -40.79
CA GLY A 287 10.04 13.85 -40.22
C GLY A 287 9.91 12.73 -39.18
N SER A 288 10.58 11.59 -39.42
CA SER A 288 10.66 10.48 -38.47
C SER A 288 11.37 10.88 -37.16
N TRP A 289 12.42 11.70 -37.25
CA TRP A 289 13.14 12.20 -36.07
C TRP A 289 12.27 13.11 -35.18
N VAL A 290 11.58 14.10 -35.76
CA VAL A 290 10.68 14.99 -35.01
C VAL A 290 9.56 14.20 -34.32
N ASN A 291 8.96 13.26 -35.04
CA ASN A 291 7.92 12.40 -34.48
C ASN A 291 8.47 11.49 -33.36
N SER A 292 9.69 10.97 -33.51
CA SER A 292 10.37 10.19 -32.47
C SER A 292 10.63 11.00 -31.20
N LEU A 293 11.02 12.28 -31.31
CA LEU A 293 11.23 13.15 -30.15
C LEU A 293 9.93 13.38 -29.38
N TRP A 294 8.85 13.72 -30.07
CA TRP A 294 7.54 13.91 -29.43
C TRP A 294 7.00 12.62 -28.83
N LYS A 295 7.21 11.48 -29.50
CA LYS A 295 6.86 10.16 -28.98
C LYS A 295 7.57 9.87 -27.65
N LYS A 296 8.89 10.05 -27.58
CA LYS A 296 9.67 9.87 -26.34
C LYS A 296 9.19 10.79 -25.21
N TYR A 297 8.91 12.06 -25.52
CA TYR A 297 8.37 13.01 -24.54
C TYR A 297 6.95 12.62 -24.07
N LYS A 298 6.10 12.14 -24.99
CA LYS A 298 4.75 11.63 -24.68
C LYS A 298 4.82 10.40 -23.76
N GLU A 299 5.70 9.44 -24.07
CA GLU A 299 5.94 8.25 -23.24
C GLU A 299 6.39 8.65 -21.83
N THR A 300 7.31 9.62 -21.72
CA THR A 300 7.75 10.16 -20.42
C THR A 300 6.58 10.77 -19.63
N LEU A 301 5.71 11.56 -20.28
CA LEU A 301 4.54 12.14 -19.61
C LEU A 301 3.52 11.08 -19.17
N GLN A 302 3.30 10.04 -19.97
CA GLN A 302 2.42 8.92 -19.62
C GLN A 302 2.95 8.15 -18.40
N GLN A 303 4.25 7.88 -18.36
CA GLN A 303 4.92 7.27 -17.21
C GLN A 303 4.76 8.12 -15.94
N GLN A 304 4.90 9.45 -16.04
CA GLN A 304 4.66 10.36 -14.92
C GLN A 304 3.18 10.32 -14.49
N GLN A 305 2.23 10.29 -15.43
CA GLN A 305 0.80 10.16 -15.10
C GLN A 305 0.49 8.86 -14.38
N ASP A 306 1.05 7.74 -14.85
CA ASP A 306 0.77 6.44 -14.26
C ASP A 306 1.38 6.29 -12.87
N LEU A 307 2.51 6.96 -12.62
CA LEU A 307 3.09 7.08 -11.28
C LEU A 307 2.19 7.92 -10.35
N VAL A 308 1.75 9.10 -10.80
CA VAL A 308 0.83 9.98 -10.04
C VAL A 308 -0.49 9.27 -9.76
N LYS A 309 -1.06 8.54 -10.73
CA LYS A 309 -2.27 7.73 -10.53
C LYS A 309 -2.09 6.66 -9.47
N ALA A 310 -0.97 5.94 -9.47
CA ALA A 310 -0.69 4.91 -8.48
C ALA A 310 -0.56 5.49 -7.07
N MET A 311 0.19 6.59 -6.92
CA MET A 311 0.28 7.31 -5.65
C MET A 311 -1.10 7.81 -5.21
N ASN A 312 -1.92 8.33 -6.12
CA ASN A 312 -3.25 8.86 -5.79
C ASN A 312 -4.19 7.76 -5.31
N MET A 313 -4.21 6.62 -6.01
CA MET A 313 -4.99 5.46 -5.59
C MET A 313 -4.57 4.95 -4.20
N GLY A 314 -3.26 4.85 -3.95
CA GLY A 314 -2.73 4.45 -2.64
C GLY A 314 -3.08 5.43 -1.52
N THR A 315 -2.90 6.73 -1.77
CA THR A 315 -3.21 7.81 -0.81
C THR A 315 -4.71 7.86 -0.50
N PHE A 316 -5.55 7.70 -1.53
CA PHE A 316 -7.02 7.71 -1.37
C PHE A 316 -7.49 6.53 -0.52
N LYS A 317 -6.96 5.34 -0.79
CA LYS A 317 -7.29 4.14 -0.02
C LYS A 317 -6.85 4.27 1.44
N ALA A 318 -5.62 4.74 1.68
CA ALA A 318 -5.11 4.99 3.02
C ALA A 318 -5.99 6.00 3.77
N PHE A 319 -6.36 7.11 3.12
CA PHE A 319 -7.26 8.11 3.71
C PHE A 319 -8.61 7.52 4.09
N HIS A 320 -9.24 6.73 3.22
CA HIS A 320 -10.53 6.10 3.52
C HIS A 320 -10.44 5.12 4.70
N GLU A 321 -9.38 4.30 4.77
CA GLU A 321 -9.21 3.40 5.92
C GLU A 321 -8.93 4.16 7.22
N LEU A 322 -8.22 5.30 7.17
CA LEU A 322 -8.05 6.17 8.34
C LEU A 322 -9.39 6.73 8.83
N GLU A 323 -10.29 7.13 7.93
CA GLU A 323 -11.62 7.61 8.31
C GLU A 323 -12.47 6.49 8.96
N ASN A 324 -12.40 5.27 8.42
CA ASN A 324 -13.03 4.11 9.05
C ASN A 324 -12.46 3.83 10.45
N ILE A 325 -11.13 3.85 10.58
CA ILE A 325 -10.43 3.68 11.85
C ILE A 325 -10.88 4.74 12.86
N ARG A 326 -10.99 6.02 12.46
CA ARG A 326 -11.46 7.09 13.35
C ARG A 326 -12.81 6.75 13.95
N LEU A 327 -13.79 6.43 13.11
CA LEU A 327 -15.16 6.15 13.55
C LEU A 327 -15.23 4.93 14.49
N LEU A 328 -14.41 3.91 14.25
CA LEU A 328 -14.32 2.74 15.11
C LEU A 328 -13.62 3.04 16.44
N VAL A 329 -12.58 3.86 16.45
CA VAL A 329 -11.92 4.31 17.69
C VAL A 329 -12.87 5.16 18.52
N GLU A 330 -13.54 6.15 17.92
CA GLU A 330 -14.52 7.01 18.61
C GLU A 330 -15.64 6.17 19.25
N ARG A 331 -16.16 5.17 18.52
CA ARG A 331 -17.16 4.24 19.07
C ARG A 331 -16.61 3.43 20.26
N LEU A 332 -15.42 2.86 20.10
CA LEU A 332 -14.81 2.03 21.13
C LEU A 332 -14.44 2.83 22.39
N GLU A 333 -14.01 4.08 22.22
CA GLU A 333 -13.74 5.02 23.33
C GLU A 333 -15.02 5.30 24.14
N ILE A 334 -16.16 5.49 23.47
CA ILE A 334 -17.46 5.67 24.14
C ILE A 334 -17.85 4.40 24.93
N GLU A 335 -17.66 3.23 24.35
CA GLU A 335 -17.95 1.94 25.00
C GLU A 335 -17.09 1.73 26.26
N ILE A 336 -15.77 1.98 26.17
CA ILE A 336 -14.86 1.92 27.32
C ILE A 336 -15.26 2.96 28.37
N GLY A 337 -15.59 4.19 27.95
CA GLY A 337 -16.01 5.26 28.84
C GLY A 337 -17.29 4.92 29.62
N SER A 338 -18.22 4.19 29.00
CA SER A 338 -19.42 3.68 29.66
C SER A 338 -19.06 2.67 30.76
N VAL A 339 -18.20 1.69 30.47
CA VAL A 339 -17.74 0.71 31.47
C VAL A 339 -16.97 1.39 32.60
N MET A 340 -16.14 2.38 32.28
CA MET A 340 -15.40 3.19 33.27
C MET A 340 -16.34 3.97 34.21
N THR A 341 -17.44 4.49 33.68
CA THR A 341 -18.46 5.18 34.48
C THR A 341 -19.21 4.20 35.37
N ALA A 342 -19.55 3.02 34.84
CA ALA A 342 -20.20 1.96 35.61
C ALA A 342 -19.30 1.49 36.76
N ALA A 343 -18.01 1.26 36.50
CA ALA A 343 -17.02 0.91 37.53
C ALA A 343 -16.91 1.98 38.63
N ASP A 344 -16.92 3.28 38.28
CA ASP A 344 -16.91 4.37 39.28
C ASP A 344 -18.14 4.34 40.21
N ILE A 345 -19.30 3.89 39.71
CA ILE A 345 -20.53 3.76 40.50
C ILE A 345 -20.38 2.61 41.49
N ALA A 346 -20.01 1.41 41.01
CA ALA A 346 -19.80 0.24 41.87
C ALA A 346 -18.73 0.48 42.96
N ILE A 347 -17.65 1.20 42.62
CA ILE A 347 -16.58 1.51 43.59
C ILE A 347 -17.07 2.43 44.73
N LYS A 348 -18.06 3.29 44.46
CA LYS A 348 -18.59 4.26 45.45
C LYS A 348 -19.79 3.75 46.22
N ASP A 349 -20.54 2.85 45.63
CA ASP A 349 -21.81 2.36 46.15
C ASP A 349 -21.87 0.84 45.97
N GLU A 350 -21.68 0.14 47.09
CA GLU A 350 -21.65 -1.33 47.12
C GLU A 350 -23.02 -1.93 46.78
N GLU A 351 -24.13 -1.24 47.11
CA GLU A 351 -25.49 -1.70 46.80
C GLU A 351 -25.76 -1.69 45.28
N ALA A 352 -25.02 -0.87 44.53
CA ALA A 352 -25.14 -0.77 43.09
C ALA A 352 -24.35 -1.85 42.32
N VAL A 353 -23.50 -2.63 42.99
CA VAL A 353 -22.56 -3.57 42.34
C VAL A 353 -23.28 -4.59 41.46
N ARG A 354 -24.35 -5.24 41.95
CA ARG A 354 -25.13 -6.23 41.17
C ARG A 354 -25.63 -5.64 39.84
N ILE A 355 -26.25 -4.45 39.89
CA ILE A 355 -26.78 -3.77 38.70
C ILE A 355 -25.65 -3.35 37.74
N VAL A 356 -24.56 -2.81 38.30
CA VAL A 356 -23.41 -2.36 37.53
C VAL A 356 -22.73 -3.52 36.82
N VAL A 357 -22.50 -4.66 37.48
CA VAL A 357 -21.82 -5.81 36.88
C VAL A 357 -22.65 -6.39 35.74
N ASP A 358 -23.98 -6.44 35.88
CA ASP A 358 -24.87 -6.83 34.78
C ASP A 358 -24.72 -5.94 33.53
N ASP A 359 -24.61 -4.63 33.73
CA ASP A 359 -24.40 -3.68 32.63
C ASP A 359 -22.99 -3.78 32.05
N VAL A 360 -21.97 -4.00 32.89
CA VAL A 360 -20.59 -4.26 32.47
C VAL A 360 -20.50 -5.54 31.64
N LYS A 361 -21.21 -6.61 32.02
CA LYS A 361 -21.27 -7.90 31.31
C LYS A 361 -21.86 -7.73 29.90
N LYS A 362 -22.94 -6.95 29.76
CA LYS A 362 -23.51 -6.59 28.44
C LYS A 362 -22.52 -5.78 27.59
N ASN A 363 -21.86 -4.79 28.20
CA ASN A 363 -20.95 -3.89 27.49
C ASN A 363 -19.64 -4.59 27.06
N LEU A 364 -19.15 -5.56 27.83
CA LEU A 364 -17.92 -6.31 27.52
C LEU A 364 -17.99 -6.99 26.15
N GLY A 365 -19.16 -7.55 25.78
CA GLY A 365 -19.37 -8.17 24.47
C GLY A 365 -19.23 -7.16 23.32
N VAL A 366 -19.90 -6.01 23.44
CA VAL A 366 -19.87 -4.93 22.42
C VAL A 366 -18.45 -4.39 22.26
N PHE A 367 -17.80 -4.09 23.37
CA PHE A 367 -16.41 -3.63 23.42
C PHE A 367 -15.42 -4.64 22.80
N THR A 368 -15.64 -5.95 23.02
CA THR A 368 -14.81 -7.01 22.43
C THR A 368 -14.95 -7.05 20.92
N GLU A 369 -16.19 -7.02 20.42
CA GLU A 369 -16.46 -6.98 18.99
C GLU A 369 -15.90 -5.70 18.33
N GLY A 370 -16.03 -4.55 18.99
CA GLY A 370 -15.48 -3.28 18.54
C GLY A 370 -13.95 -3.32 18.39
N ALA A 371 -13.24 -3.88 19.38
CA ALA A 371 -11.79 -4.04 19.35
C ALA A 371 -11.30 -4.96 18.22
N GLU A 372 -12.01 -6.07 17.95
CA GLU A 372 -11.69 -6.99 16.85
C GLU A 372 -11.98 -6.37 15.48
N ASN A 373 -13.11 -5.66 15.34
CA ASN A 373 -13.44 -4.89 14.14
C ASN A 373 -12.34 -3.87 13.82
N LEU A 374 -11.91 -3.11 14.83
CA LEU A 374 -10.84 -2.12 14.68
C LEU A 374 -9.51 -2.75 14.30
N ARG A 375 -9.13 -3.88 14.94
CA ARG A 375 -7.91 -4.63 14.58
C ARG A 375 -7.89 -5.06 13.11
N ARG A 376 -9.01 -5.58 12.59
CA ARG A 376 -9.13 -5.93 11.16
C ARG A 376 -8.91 -4.74 10.22
N HIS A 377 -9.37 -3.54 10.60
CA HIS A 377 -9.13 -2.32 9.83
C HIS A 377 -7.67 -1.87 9.88
N VAL A 378 -7.01 -2.02 11.02
CA VAL A 378 -5.57 -1.74 11.14
C VAL A 378 -4.74 -2.65 10.24
N GLU A 379 -4.98 -3.96 10.31
CA GLU A 379 -4.29 -4.94 9.45
C GLU A 379 -4.50 -4.65 7.96
N ARG A 380 -5.74 -4.30 7.58
CA ARG A 380 -6.08 -3.92 6.20
C ARG A 380 -5.34 -2.66 5.77
N CYS A 381 -5.36 -1.61 6.61
CA CYS A 381 -4.67 -0.35 6.35
C CYS A 381 -3.17 -0.59 6.14
N THR A 382 -2.52 -1.32 7.05
CA THR A 382 -1.11 -1.69 6.97
C THR A 382 -0.78 -2.44 5.68
N LYS A 383 -1.56 -3.47 5.35
CA LYS A 383 -1.37 -4.27 4.12
C LYS A 383 -1.53 -3.43 2.86
N ASP A 384 -2.55 -2.59 2.82
CA ASP A 384 -2.87 -1.77 1.65
C ASP A 384 -1.84 -0.66 1.41
N VAL A 385 -1.38 0.00 2.47
CA VAL A 385 -0.30 0.99 2.39
C VAL A 385 1.00 0.33 1.94
N THR A 386 1.34 -0.84 2.48
CA THR A 386 2.53 -1.62 2.08
C THR A 386 2.48 -1.99 0.60
N ARG A 387 1.35 -2.53 0.14
CA ARG A 387 1.16 -2.90 -1.27
C ARG A 387 1.23 -1.69 -2.18
N ALA A 388 0.63 -0.57 -1.79
CA ALA A 388 0.67 0.65 -2.58
C ALA A 388 2.10 1.19 -2.73
N ARG A 389 2.89 1.18 -1.65
CA ARG A 389 4.32 1.52 -1.68
C ARG A 389 5.09 0.64 -2.67
N ALA A 390 4.88 -0.67 -2.62
CA ALA A 390 5.53 -1.61 -3.55
C ALA A 390 5.16 -1.33 -5.02
N VAL A 391 3.88 -1.06 -5.32
CA VAL A 391 3.43 -0.70 -6.67
C VAL A 391 4.08 0.60 -7.16
N VAL A 392 4.17 1.62 -6.30
CA VAL A 392 4.83 2.89 -6.64
C VAL A 392 6.32 2.68 -6.85
N LEU A 393 6.98 1.88 -6.00
CA LEU A 393 8.40 1.55 -6.14
C LEU A 393 8.68 0.81 -7.46
N GLN A 394 7.86 -0.19 -7.80
CA GLN A 394 7.95 -0.92 -9.07
C GLN A 394 7.80 0.02 -10.27
N LYS A 395 6.88 0.99 -10.20
CA LYS A 395 6.77 2.04 -11.21
C LYS A 395 8.05 2.87 -11.29
N ILE A 396 8.64 3.30 -10.17
CA ILE A 396 9.90 4.07 -10.18
C ILE A 396 11.07 3.26 -10.78
N ILE A 397 11.15 1.97 -10.49
CA ILE A 397 12.21 1.07 -11.00
C ILE A 397 12.04 0.88 -12.51
N GLY A 398 10.83 0.57 -12.96
CA GLY A 398 10.47 0.35 -14.37
C GLY A 398 10.58 1.59 -15.27
N HIS A 399 10.96 2.75 -14.74
CA HIS A 399 11.28 3.95 -15.51
C HIS A 399 12.78 3.96 -15.87
N PRO A 400 13.18 3.65 -17.11
CA PRO A 400 14.45 4.14 -17.66
C PRO A 400 14.34 5.65 -17.91
N GLY A 401 15.35 6.42 -17.49
CA GLY A 401 15.38 7.89 -17.61
C GLY A 401 15.75 8.44 -18.98
#